data_AF-A0A1J5M497-F1
#
_entry.id   AF-A0A1J5M497-F1
#
_cell.length_a   1.000
_cell.length_b   1.000
_cell.length_c   1.000
_cell.angle_alpha   90.00
_cell.angle_beta   90.00
_cell.angle_gamma   90.00
#
_symmetry.space_group_name_H-M   'P 1'
#
loop_
_entity.id
_entity.type
_entity.pdbx_description
1 polymer ?
#
loop_
_entity_poly.entity_id
_entity_poly.type
_entity_poly.pdbx_seq_one_letter_code
_entity_poly.pdbx_strand_id
1 'polypeptide(L)'
;MKILQSCGVAVALIVATNSAAAEGQQSPAFDTEGYLEACSSRIPDVGFQIPMLQLCVSTAGKLCNMGREMQALGDCLAEVTFWLEQDTTRIETTYPEAFEQAAAPSVFADLLPQTTPQADCSTTQAAGLNATELCAYQTTLIKWYKRRVIERHQSNPNR
;
A
#
# COMPACT_ATOMS: atom_id res chain seq x y z
N MET A 1 32.65 60.93 -57.22
CA MET A 1 33.58 61.28 -56.13
C MET A 1 32.96 60.84 -54.80
N LYS A 2 33.79 60.22 -53.95
CA LYS A 2 33.63 59.84 -52.53
C LYS A 2 32.70 58.66 -52.16
N ILE A 3 33.40 57.56 -51.88
CA ILE A 3 33.03 56.40 -51.07
C ILE A 3 33.00 56.83 -49.60
N LEU A 4 32.09 56.25 -48.80
CA LEU A 4 32.34 55.99 -47.38
C LEU A 4 31.56 54.74 -46.94
N GLN A 5 32.35 53.72 -46.59
CA GLN A 5 31.97 52.48 -45.92
C GLN A 5 31.43 52.75 -44.52
N SER A 6 30.53 51.88 -44.03
CA SER A 6 30.62 51.39 -42.66
C SER A 6 29.93 50.03 -42.52
N CYS A 7 30.69 49.06 -42.00
CA CYS A 7 30.30 47.70 -41.64
C CYS A 7 29.38 47.69 -40.41
N GLY A 8 28.56 46.64 -40.27
CA GLY A 8 27.90 46.40 -38.98
C GLY A 8 26.91 45.24 -38.88
N VAL A 9 27.44 44.01 -38.97
CA VAL A 9 26.94 42.76 -38.36
C VAL A 9 25.54 42.25 -38.75
N ALA A 10 25.54 41.24 -39.64
CA ALA A 10 24.42 40.33 -39.83
C ALA A 10 24.28 39.41 -38.60
N VAL A 11 23.20 39.57 -37.83
CA VAL A 11 22.81 38.62 -36.79
C VAL A 11 22.09 37.45 -37.47
N ALA A 12 22.81 36.36 -37.70
CA ALA A 12 22.22 35.09 -38.07
C ALA A 12 21.40 34.56 -36.89
N LEU A 13 20.06 34.61 -37.00
CA LEU A 13 19.19 33.83 -36.11
C LEU A 13 19.39 32.35 -36.45
N ILE A 14 20.24 31.69 -35.68
CA ILE A 14 20.27 30.24 -35.59
C ILE A 14 18.95 29.84 -34.94
N VAL A 15 18.02 29.33 -35.73
CA VAL A 15 16.84 28.63 -35.24
C VAL A 15 17.36 27.39 -34.53
N ALA A 16 17.55 27.49 -33.22
CA ALA A 16 17.73 26.34 -32.36
C ALA A 16 16.41 25.54 -32.45
N THR A 17 16.46 24.42 -33.15
CA THR A 17 15.46 23.37 -32.99
C THR A 17 15.61 22.89 -31.55
N ASN A 18 14.83 23.48 -30.65
CA ASN A 18 14.55 22.87 -29.36
C ASN A 18 13.77 21.60 -29.69
N SER A 19 14.51 20.51 -29.88
CA SER A 19 14.02 19.18 -29.58
C SER A 19 13.67 19.21 -28.11
N ALA A 20 12.44 19.64 -27.81
CA ALA A 20 11.79 19.29 -26.57
C ALA A 20 11.75 17.76 -26.60
N ALA A 21 12.78 17.16 -26.01
CA ALA A 21 12.65 15.83 -25.47
C ALA A 21 11.37 15.89 -24.64
N ALA A 22 10.36 15.15 -25.07
CA ALA A 22 9.30 14.78 -24.18
C ALA A 22 9.99 14.03 -23.04
N GLU A 23 10.39 14.76 -22.00
CA GLU A 23 10.60 14.17 -20.68
C GLU A 23 9.31 13.42 -20.42
N GLY A 24 9.37 12.09 -20.58
CA GLY A 24 8.29 11.23 -20.17
C GLY A 24 8.06 11.55 -18.72
N GLN A 25 7.03 12.35 -18.44
CA GLN A 25 6.55 12.60 -17.10
C GLN A 25 6.12 11.23 -16.59
N GLN A 26 7.04 10.53 -15.91
CA GLN A 26 6.69 9.41 -15.07
C GLN A 26 5.61 9.92 -14.14
N SER A 27 4.40 9.41 -14.31
CA SER A 27 3.32 9.69 -13.37
C SER A 27 3.85 9.43 -11.96
N PRO A 28 3.62 10.35 -11.00
CA PRO A 28 4.08 10.11 -9.63
C PRO A 28 3.54 8.75 -9.17
N ALA A 29 4.43 7.95 -8.58
CA ALA A 29 4.04 6.67 -8.01
C ALA A 29 2.90 6.91 -7.00
N PHE A 30 1.93 5.99 -6.97
CA PHE A 30 0.85 6.05 -6.00
C PHE A 30 1.41 5.90 -4.58
N ASP A 31 1.03 6.80 -3.68
CA ASP A 31 1.42 6.74 -2.27
C ASP A 31 0.54 5.74 -1.51
N THR A 32 0.96 4.48 -1.52
CA THR A 32 0.26 3.36 -0.88
C THR A 32 0.13 3.57 0.63
N GLU A 33 1.19 3.99 1.30
CA GLU A 33 1.24 4.20 2.75
C GLU A 33 0.33 5.37 3.17
N GLY A 34 0.48 6.53 2.54
CA GLY A 34 -0.35 7.70 2.85
C GLY A 34 -1.84 7.46 2.59
N TYR A 35 -2.18 6.67 1.57
CA TYR A 35 -3.57 6.24 1.37
C TYR A 35 -4.07 5.35 2.51
N LEU A 36 -3.29 4.35 2.93
CA LEU A 36 -3.68 3.41 3.99
C LEU A 36 -3.88 4.12 5.33
N GLU A 37 -3.01 5.05 5.69
CA GLU A 37 -3.15 5.89 6.87
C GLU A 37 -4.41 6.78 6.83
N ALA A 38 -4.60 7.49 5.71
CA ALA A 38 -5.73 8.39 5.54
C ALA A 38 -7.07 7.64 5.47
N CYS A 39 -7.12 6.48 4.82
CA CYS A 39 -8.32 5.66 4.74
C CYS A 39 -8.66 5.06 6.11
N SER A 40 -7.68 4.48 6.79
CA SER A 40 -7.89 3.82 8.09
C SER A 40 -8.32 4.79 9.19
N SER A 41 -7.72 5.98 9.24
CA SER A 41 -8.04 7.00 10.26
C SER A 41 -9.45 7.58 10.17
N ARG A 42 -10.09 7.48 9.00
CA ARG A 42 -11.46 7.98 8.77
C ARG A 42 -12.55 6.95 9.10
N ILE A 43 -12.18 5.70 9.40
CA ILE A 43 -13.16 4.66 9.70
C ILE A 43 -13.67 4.83 11.13
N PRO A 44 -14.98 5.01 11.32
CA PRO A 44 -15.54 5.16 12.65
C PRO A 44 -15.50 3.83 13.43
N ASP A 45 -15.49 3.91 14.77
CA ASP A 45 -15.61 2.74 15.64
C ASP A 45 -17.05 2.19 15.67
N VAL A 46 -17.37 1.40 14.66
CA VAL A 46 -18.68 0.74 14.50
C VAL A 46 -18.52 -0.77 14.32
N GLY A 47 -19.64 -1.50 14.30
CA GLY A 47 -19.67 -2.95 14.10
C GLY A 47 -18.89 -3.45 12.87
N PHE A 48 -18.80 -2.61 11.84
CA PHE A 48 -18.20 -2.93 10.55
C PHE A 48 -16.81 -2.30 10.35
N GLN A 49 -16.17 -1.80 11.42
CA GLN A 49 -14.85 -1.16 11.31
C GLN A 49 -13.80 -2.08 10.65
N ILE A 50 -13.71 -3.34 11.07
CA ILE A 50 -12.69 -4.27 10.55
C ILE A 50 -12.90 -4.59 9.06
N PRO A 51 -14.12 -4.94 8.60
CA PRO A 51 -14.40 -5.05 7.16
C PRO A 51 -14.06 -3.77 6.36
N MET A 52 -14.32 -2.58 6.92
CA MET A 52 -13.97 -1.32 6.26
C MET A 52 -12.44 -1.14 6.16
N LEU A 53 -11.69 -1.53 7.18
CA LEU A 53 -10.21 -1.51 7.14
C LEU A 53 -9.68 -2.45 6.05
N GLN A 54 -10.27 -3.65 5.91
CA GLN A 54 -9.93 -4.57 4.82
C GLN A 54 -10.22 -3.96 3.43
N LEU A 55 -11.29 -3.17 3.31
CA LEU A 55 -11.59 -2.45 2.08
C LEU A 55 -10.50 -1.42 1.76
N CYS A 56 -9.99 -0.69 2.75
CA CYS A 56 -8.83 0.20 2.56
C CYS A 56 -7.63 -0.56 2.00
N VAL A 57 -7.26 -1.68 2.62
CA VAL A 57 -6.12 -2.53 2.21
C VAL A 57 -6.28 -3.00 0.76
N SER A 58 -7.43 -3.59 0.41
CA SER A 58 -7.68 -4.09 -0.94
C SER A 58 -7.72 -2.96 -1.99
N THR A 59 -8.16 -1.77 -1.61
CA THR A 59 -8.23 -0.60 -2.50
C THR A 59 -6.84 -0.01 -2.74
N ALA A 60 -5.99 0.04 -1.71
CA ALA A 60 -4.62 0.52 -1.83
C ALA A 60 -3.84 -0.26 -2.89
N GLY A 61 -3.91 -1.59 -2.86
CA GLY A 61 -3.27 -2.44 -3.87
C GLY A 61 -3.80 -2.18 -5.29
N LYS A 62 -5.11 -2.01 -5.45
CA LYS A 62 -5.72 -1.68 -6.77
C LYS A 62 -5.28 -0.32 -7.29
N LEU A 63 -5.26 0.70 -6.43
CA LEU A 63 -4.84 2.05 -6.80
C LEU A 63 -3.35 2.09 -7.15
N CYS A 64 -2.51 1.41 -6.38
CA CYS A 64 -1.10 1.23 -6.71
C CYS A 64 -0.93 0.57 -8.08
N ASN A 65 -1.63 -0.54 -8.31
CA ASN A 65 -1.57 -1.26 -9.58
C ASN A 65 -1.99 -0.37 -10.76
N MET A 66 -3.05 0.43 -10.60
CA MET A 66 -3.48 1.39 -11.62
C MET A 66 -2.44 2.50 -11.85
N GLY A 67 -1.84 3.03 -10.79
CA GLY A 67 -0.78 4.04 -10.87
C GLY A 67 0.49 3.53 -11.58
N ARG A 68 0.71 2.21 -11.57
CA ARG A 68 1.83 1.53 -12.26
C ARG A 68 1.40 0.81 -13.55
N GLU A 69 0.27 1.19 -14.14
CA GLU A 69 -0.26 0.64 -15.40
C GLU A 69 -0.37 -0.90 -15.43
N MET A 70 -0.62 -1.54 -14.28
CA MET A 70 -0.69 -3.00 -14.10
C MET A 70 0.63 -3.74 -14.40
N GLN A 71 1.75 -3.04 -14.58
CA GLN A 71 3.04 -3.66 -14.92
C GLN A 71 3.81 -4.18 -13.70
N ALA A 72 3.43 -3.76 -12.49
CA ALA A 72 4.16 -4.02 -11.25
C ALA A 72 3.24 -4.53 -10.13
N LEU A 73 2.40 -5.52 -10.44
CA LEU A 73 1.46 -6.13 -9.50
C LEU A 73 2.17 -6.63 -8.22
N GLY A 74 3.34 -7.25 -8.38
CA GLY A 74 4.16 -7.77 -7.28
C GLY A 74 4.64 -6.68 -6.33
N ASP A 75 5.15 -5.57 -6.87
CA ASP A 75 5.64 -4.44 -6.07
C ASP A 75 4.53 -3.81 -5.23
N CYS A 76 3.37 -3.57 -5.84
CA CYS A 76 2.21 -3.03 -5.12
C CYS A 76 1.69 -3.99 -4.04
N LEU A 77 1.73 -5.30 -4.32
CA LEU A 77 1.39 -6.31 -3.33
C LEU A 77 2.40 -6.30 -2.18
N ALA A 78 3.69 -6.14 -2.47
CA ALA A 78 4.75 -6.05 -1.48
C ALA A 78 4.62 -4.79 -0.60
N GLU A 79 4.33 -3.62 -1.20
CA GLU A 79 4.09 -2.37 -0.46
C GLU A 79 2.93 -2.51 0.54
N VAL A 80 1.80 -3.07 0.09
CA VAL A 80 0.65 -3.32 0.98
C VAL A 80 1.01 -4.35 2.05
N THR A 81 1.72 -5.42 1.68
CA THR A 81 2.17 -6.46 2.63
C THR A 81 3.05 -5.85 3.72
N PHE A 82 4.00 -5.00 3.35
CA PHE A 82 4.88 -4.32 4.28
C PHE A 82 4.12 -3.42 5.26
N TRP A 83 3.14 -2.65 4.78
CA TRP A 83 2.30 -1.84 5.65
C TRP A 83 1.50 -2.69 6.66
N LEU A 84 0.95 -3.83 6.21
CA LEU A 84 0.22 -4.75 7.09
C LEU A 84 1.12 -5.30 8.21
N GLU A 85 2.40 -5.58 7.91
CA GLU A 85 3.39 -6.01 8.91
C GLU A 85 3.68 -4.90 9.92
N GLN A 86 3.90 -3.67 9.45
CA GLN A 86 4.15 -2.52 10.33
C GLN A 86 2.97 -2.25 11.26
N ASP A 87 1.74 -2.23 10.73
CA ASP A 87 0.54 -2.01 11.54
C ASP A 87 0.31 -3.18 12.51
N THR A 88 0.59 -4.42 12.10
CA THR A 88 0.59 -5.59 12.98
C THR A 88 1.57 -5.39 14.15
N THR A 89 2.81 -4.99 13.88
CA THR A 89 3.82 -4.74 14.91
C THR A 89 3.44 -3.58 15.83
N ARG A 90 2.84 -2.52 15.29
CA ARG A 90 2.29 -1.41 16.08
C ARG A 90 1.24 -1.93 17.07
N ILE A 91 0.29 -2.74 16.60
CA ILE A 91 -0.76 -3.31 17.46
C ILE A 91 -0.16 -4.20 18.55
N GLU A 92 0.76 -5.09 18.17
CA GLU A 92 1.45 -6.01 19.10
C GLU A 92 2.21 -5.24 20.19
N THR A 93 2.84 -4.12 19.83
CA THR A 93 3.55 -3.24 20.77
C THR A 93 2.59 -2.44 21.66
N THR A 94 1.41 -2.08 21.15
CA THR A 94 0.42 -1.26 21.88
C THR A 94 -0.36 -2.08 22.91
N TYR A 95 -0.66 -3.35 22.61
CA TYR A 95 -1.49 -4.23 23.46
C TYR A 95 -0.79 -5.55 23.80
N PRO A 96 0.41 -5.55 24.39
CA PRO A 96 1.22 -6.76 24.57
C PRO A 96 0.47 -7.85 25.37
N GLU A 97 -0.21 -7.48 26.45
CA GLU A 97 -0.92 -8.40 27.35
C GLU A 97 -2.12 -9.09 26.69
N ALA A 98 -2.76 -8.45 25.71
CA ALA A 98 -3.90 -9.03 25.01
C ALA A 98 -3.50 -10.26 24.17
N PHE A 99 -2.24 -10.31 23.73
CA PHE A 99 -1.70 -11.44 22.96
C PHE A 99 -1.27 -12.60 23.85
N GLU A 100 -0.78 -12.31 25.06
CA GLU A 100 -0.50 -13.34 26.07
C GLU A 100 -1.80 -14.03 26.51
N GLN A 101 -2.90 -13.28 26.65
CA GLN A 101 -4.22 -13.81 26.99
C GLN A 101 -4.89 -14.57 25.83
N ALA A 102 -4.64 -14.18 24.59
CA ALA A 102 -5.13 -14.89 23.40
C ALA A 102 -4.41 -16.24 23.17
N ALA A 103 -3.25 -16.47 23.77
CA ALA A 103 -2.53 -17.75 23.75
C ALA A 103 -3.06 -18.75 24.81
N ALA A 104 -3.77 -18.26 25.83
CA ALA A 104 -4.54 -19.09 26.76
C ALA A 104 -5.95 -19.35 26.18
N PRO A 105 -6.62 -20.48 26.51
CA PRO A 105 -8.00 -20.72 26.10
C PRO A 105 -8.89 -19.63 26.71
N SER A 106 -9.18 -18.61 25.90
CA SER A 106 -9.92 -17.41 26.27
C SER A 106 -11.07 -17.20 25.28
N VAL A 107 -12.02 -16.35 25.66
CA VAL A 107 -13.18 -15.97 24.83
C VAL A 107 -12.75 -15.40 23.46
N PHE A 108 -11.49 -14.97 23.34
CA PHE A 108 -10.88 -14.49 22.10
C PHE A 108 -10.51 -15.61 21.11
N ALA A 109 -10.29 -16.84 21.59
CA ALA A 109 -9.96 -17.98 20.73
C ALA A 109 -11.08 -18.30 19.73
N ASP A 110 -12.34 -18.07 20.11
CA ASP A 110 -13.51 -18.29 19.25
C ASP A 110 -13.74 -17.14 18.24
N LEU A 111 -13.17 -15.95 18.50
CA LEU A 111 -13.27 -14.77 17.65
C LEU A 111 -12.17 -14.70 16.59
N LEU A 112 -11.08 -15.43 16.80
CA LEU A 112 -9.99 -15.56 15.86
C LEU A 112 -10.33 -16.66 14.85
N PRO A 113 -10.27 -16.40 13.53
CA PRO A 113 -10.39 -17.46 12.55
C PRO A 113 -9.40 -18.58 12.89
N GLN A 114 -9.91 -19.80 13.09
CA GLN A 114 -9.14 -21.02 13.42
C GLN A 114 -8.23 -21.49 12.26
N THR A 115 -7.90 -20.60 11.33
CA THR A 115 -6.92 -20.84 10.29
C THR A 115 -5.53 -20.90 10.90
N THR A 116 -4.79 -21.94 10.50
CA THR A 116 -3.36 -22.10 10.71
C THR A 116 -2.61 -20.78 10.50
N PRO A 117 -1.47 -20.53 11.18
CA PRO A 117 -0.70 -19.30 11.03
C PRO A 117 -0.32 -18.97 9.58
N GLN A 118 -0.35 -19.98 8.70
CA GLN A 118 -0.06 -19.90 7.29
C GLN A 118 -1.33 -20.15 6.48
N ALA A 119 -1.59 -19.29 5.48
CA ALA A 119 -2.64 -19.51 4.50
C ALA A 119 -2.31 -20.76 3.65
N ASP A 120 -3.31 -21.58 3.32
CA ASP A 120 -3.14 -22.63 2.31
C ASP A 120 -3.15 -22.00 0.92
N CYS A 121 -1.95 -21.65 0.44
CA CYS A 121 -1.76 -20.98 -0.84
C CYS A 121 -1.52 -21.96 -2.00
N SER A 122 -1.63 -23.28 -1.77
CA SER A 122 -1.23 -24.32 -2.73
C SER A 122 -1.97 -24.26 -4.07
N THR A 123 -3.17 -23.64 -4.09
CA THR A 123 -4.04 -23.52 -5.27
C THR A 123 -4.14 -22.08 -5.78
N THR A 124 -3.46 -21.12 -5.15
CA THR A 124 -3.61 -19.70 -5.50
C THR A 124 -2.67 -19.35 -6.63
N GLN A 125 -3.24 -19.09 -7.81
CA GLN A 125 -2.51 -18.53 -8.95
C GLN A 125 -3.23 -17.25 -9.40
N ALA A 126 -2.47 -16.17 -9.55
CA ALA A 126 -2.95 -14.96 -10.21
C ALA A 126 -1.97 -14.59 -11.32
N ALA A 127 -2.50 -14.16 -12.47
CA ALA A 127 -1.67 -13.75 -13.59
C ALA A 127 -0.78 -12.56 -13.18
N GLY A 128 0.52 -12.66 -13.45
CA GLY A 128 1.49 -11.60 -13.14
C GLY A 128 1.93 -11.51 -11.69
N LEU A 129 1.64 -12.51 -10.84
CA LEU A 129 2.09 -12.58 -9.45
C LEU A 129 2.75 -13.93 -9.15
N ASN A 130 3.84 -13.90 -8.38
CA ASN A 130 4.47 -15.12 -7.87
C ASN A 130 3.59 -15.73 -6.75
N ALA A 131 3.44 -17.06 -6.74
CA ALA A 131 2.75 -17.78 -5.66
C ALA A 131 3.34 -17.46 -4.28
N THR A 132 4.65 -17.23 -4.17
CA THR A 132 5.31 -16.83 -2.92
C THR A 132 4.83 -15.46 -2.43
N GLU A 133 4.73 -14.47 -3.32
CA GLU A 133 4.30 -13.11 -2.97
C GLU A 133 2.82 -13.07 -2.56
N LEU A 134 1.97 -13.77 -3.33
CA LEU A 134 0.57 -13.97 -3.00
C LEU A 134 0.39 -14.63 -1.63
N CYS A 135 1.20 -15.65 -1.34
CA CYS A 135 1.09 -16.37 -0.09
C CYS A 135 1.57 -15.55 1.11
N ALA A 136 2.65 -14.79 0.93
CA ALA A 136 3.13 -13.84 1.93
C ALA A 136 2.04 -12.82 2.25
N TYR A 137 1.47 -12.18 1.22
CA TYR A 137 0.37 -11.23 1.40
C TYR A 137 -0.83 -11.84 2.13
N GLN A 138 -1.32 -13.01 1.71
CA GLN A 138 -2.48 -13.65 2.35
C GLN A 138 -2.20 -13.99 3.82
N THR A 139 -1.02 -14.54 4.10
CA THR A 139 -0.60 -14.89 5.46
C THR A 139 -0.54 -13.64 6.33
N THR A 140 0.09 -12.58 5.84
CA THR A 140 0.18 -11.29 6.55
C THR A 140 -1.18 -10.65 6.73
N LEU A 141 -2.07 -10.70 5.74
CA LEU A 141 -3.43 -10.17 5.83
C LEU A 141 -4.25 -10.87 6.91
N ILE A 142 -4.16 -12.21 6.99
CA ILE A 142 -4.85 -12.98 8.04
C ILE A 142 -4.30 -12.62 9.42
N LYS A 143 -2.97 -12.52 9.56
CA LYS A 143 -2.32 -12.11 10.82
C LYS A 143 -2.80 -10.72 11.24
N TRP A 144 -2.74 -9.75 10.32
CA TRP A 144 -3.17 -8.38 10.55
C TRP A 144 -4.65 -8.31 10.94
N TYR A 145 -5.53 -9.03 10.25
CA TYR A 145 -6.96 -9.09 10.57
C TYR A 145 -7.20 -9.55 12.01
N LYS A 146 -6.53 -10.63 12.42
CA LYS A 146 -6.57 -11.15 13.80
C LYS A 146 -6.15 -10.09 14.82
N ARG A 147 -5.08 -9.35 14.53
CA ARG A 147 -4.61 -8.25 15.39
C ARG A 147 -5.60 -7.11 15.49
N ARG A 148 -6.23 -6.72 14.38
CA ARG A 148 -7.25 -5.67 14.36
C ARG A 148 -8.52 -6.02 15.15
N VAL A 149 -8.93 -7.28 15.13
CA VAL A 149 -10.04 -7.76 16.00
C VAL A 149 -9.67 -7.57 17.48
N ILE A 150 -8.46 -7.98 17.88
CA ILE A 150 -7.99 -7.82 19.25
C ILE A 150 -7.91 -6.33 19.64
N GLU A 151 -7.29 -5.49 18.81
CA GLU A 151 -7.22 -4.04 19.03
C GLU A 151 -8.60 -3.41 19.25
N ARG A 152 -9.59 -3.80 18.45
CA ARG A 152 -10.96 -3.28 18.59
C ARG A 152 -11.59 -3.66 19.93
N HIS A 153 -11.39 -4.90 20.40
CA HIS A 153 -11.87 -5.30 21.72
C HIS A 153 -11.15 -4.58 22.86
N GLN A 154 -9.84 -4.37 22.73
CA GLN A 154 -9.05 -3.67 23.76
C GLN A 154 -9.35 -2.17 23.82
N SER A 155 -9.54 -1.53 22.67
CA SER A 155 -9.91 -0.11 22.60
C SER A 155 -11.34 0.17 23.06
N ASN A 156 -12.21 -0.86 23.09
CA ASN A 156 -13.60 -0.71 23.52
C ASN A 156 -14.06 -1.92 24.37
N PRO A 157 -13.61 -2.01 25.64
CA PRO A 157 -13.77 -3.21 26.48
C PRO A 157 -15.23 -3.50 26.90
N ASN A 158 -16.15 -2.56 26.65
CA ASN A 158 -17.57 -2.69 26.99
C ASN A 158 -18.42 -3.30 25.87
N ARG A 159 -17.78 -3.87 24.83
CA ARG A 159 -18.42 -4.36 23.60
C ARG A 159 -18.01 -5.80 23.28
#